data_AF-A0A0K8UEW6-F1
#
_entry.id   AF-A0A0K8UEW6-F1
#
_cell.length_a   1.000
_cell.length_b   1.000
_cell.length_c   1.000
_cell.angle_alpha   90.00
_cell.angle_beta   90.00
_cell.angle_gamma   90.00
#
_symmetry.space_group_name_H-M   'P 1'
#
loop_
_entity.id
_entity.type
_entity.pdbx_description
1 polymer ?
#
loop_
_entity_poly.entity_id
_entity_poly.type
_entity_poly.pdbx_seq_one_letter_code
_entity_poly.pdbx_strand_id
1 'polypeptide(L)'
;MSWGTQLWDQYENISSQTNKGIEFLEKYCSFIQDRLAIEKEYATKLRRLAKSYQPKKREEEDNEFSSCQAFRNVLKEINDLAGQREVVAESLEQRIVQGIQVLSKALRDERKRCLNEGTSLQQTLTAQLSALDRAKRNYEKAFRESERAVENHKKADMDLNLSRAEVERYKNIMTAKIQQSDDAKNEYANQLQKTNNLQRQHYGVALPTVFNRLQELDEKRTGGIREFIIGTAEVESAVAPIIARCMEGIVKAGESINEKEDSFKVIERYQSGFTPPTDIPFDDLSKHNPDSPLDSRVLSNHFTVKGTISKGVKKRTAIFSFFGSNKEDFSDLPPSQRRKKLQAKIAELQHKLNQEV
;
A
#
# COMPACT_ATOMS: atom_id res chain seq x y z
N MET A 1 13.19 1.31 35.59
CA MET A 1 12.47 2.51 36.10
C MET A 1 11.04 2.44 35.57
N SER A 2 10.03 2.85 36.34
CA SER A 2 8.62 2.78 35.92
C SER A 2 7.92 4.15 36.02
N TRP A 3 6.99 4.40 35.09
CA TRP A 3 6.18 5.63 35.08
C TRP A 3 5.35 5.76 36.35
N GLY A 4 4.82 4.65 36.88
CA GLY A 4 4.02 4.67 38.10
C GLY A 4 4.75 5.17 39.34
N THR A 5 6.08 5.07 39.38
CA THR A 5 6.87 5.59 40.49
C THR A 5 7.43 6.99 40.19
N GLN A 6 7.99 7.15 38.99
CA GLN A 6 8.77 8.35 38.64
C GLN A 6 7.91 9.53 38.17
N LEU A 7 6.70 9.25 37.70
CA LEU A 7 5.81 10.22 37.07
C LEU A 7 4.44 10.27 37.76
N TRP A 8 4.38 9.94 39.06
CA TRP A 8 3.15 9.79 39.84
C TRP A 8 2.24 11.04 39.83
N ASP A 9 2.80 12.23 39.58
CA ASP A 9 2.12 13.51 39.52
C ASP A 9 1.92 14.06 38.09
N GLN A 10 2.29 13.29 37.05
CA GLN A 10 2.34 13.74 35.66
C GLN A 10 1.18 13.23 34.79
N TYR A 11 -0.02 13.09 35.36
CA TYR A 11 -1.19 12.49 34.67
C TYR A 11 -1.47 13.09 33.28
N GLU A 12 -1.53 14.42 33.19
CA GLU A 12 -1.82 15.12 31.93
C GLU A 12 -0.72 14.92 30.88
N ASN A 13 0.54 14.89 31.30
CA ASN A 13 1.67 14.66 30.41
C ASN A 13 1.68 13.22 29.88
N ILE A 14 1.39 12.22 30.71
CA ILE A 14 1.26 10.82 30.30
C ILE A 14 0.06 10.65 29.34
N SER A 15 -1.08 11.27 29.66
CA SER A 15 -2.27 11.27 28.80
C SER A 15 -1.96 11.87 27.42
N SER A 16 -1.29 13.03 27.39
CA SER A 16 -0.88 13.69 26.13
C SER A 16 0.13 12.86 25.35
N GLN A 17 1.16 12.32 26.02
CA GLN A 17 2.23 11.54 25.40
C GLN A 17 1.70 10.28 24.73
N THR A 18 0.86 9.51 25.43
CA THR A 18 0.26 8.28 24.88
C THR A 18 -0.67 8.58 23.69
N ASN A 19 -1.39 9.72 23.70
CA ASN A 19 -2.21 10.13 22.56
C ASN A 19 -1.35 10.48 21.35
N LYS A 20 -0.35 11.35 21.52
CA LYS A 20 0.60 11.73 20.46
C LYS A 20 1.31 10.51 19.87
N GLY A 21 1.64 9.53 20.72
CA GLY A 21 2.22 8.27 20.30
C GLY A 21 1.33 7.49 19.34
N ILE A 22 0.04 7.38 19.65
CA ILE A 22 -0.95 6.71 18.78
C ILE A 22 -1.17 7.52 17.50
N GLU A 23 -1.31 8.85 17.58
CA GLU A 23 -1.46 9.72 16.40
C GLU A 23 -0.27 9.60 15.44
N PHE A 24 0.94 9.47 15.96
CA PHE A 24 2.12 9.25 15.14
C PHE A 24 2.10 7.89 14.43
N LEU A 25 1.67 6.84 15.12
CA LEU A 25 1.49 5.51 14.50
C LEU A 25 0.48 5.56 13.35
N GLU A 26 -0.60 6.33 13.50
CA GLU A 26 -1.61 6.51 12.44
C GLU A 26 -1.09 7.36 11.28
N LYS A 27 -0.31 8.40 11.58
CA LYS A 27 0.38 9.18 10.54
C LYS A 27 1.30 8.29 9.72
N TYR A 28 2.00 7.36 10.36
CA TYR A 28 2.81 6.36 9.66
C TYR A 28 1.94 5.42 8.82
N CYS A 29 0.77 5.01 9.31
CA CYS A 29 -0.20 4.25 8.51
C CYS A 29 -0.60 5.00 7.24
N SER A 30 -0.96 6.28 7.34
CA SER A 30 -1.32 7.12 6.18
C SER A 30 -0.17 7.24 5.20
N PHE A 31 1.06 7.41 5.68
CA PHE A 31 2.24 7.41 4.82
C PHE A 31 2.39 6.11 4.01
N ILE A 32 2.16 4.94 4.63
CA ILE A 32 2.20 3.65 3.93
C ILE A 32 1.04 3.51 2.94
N GLN A 33 -0.14 4.05 3.24
CA GLN A 33 -1.27 4.10 2.31
C GLN A 33 -0.98 4.98 1.09
N ASP A 34 -0.32 6.11 1.26
CA ASP A 34 0.11 6.95 0.13
C ASP A 34 1.18 6.22 -0.70
N ARG A 35 2.14 5.56 -0.03
CA ARG A 35 3.18 4.76 -0.70
C ARG A 35 2.57 3.63 -1.54
N LEU A 36 1.65 2.84 -0.99
CA LEU A 36 1.05 1.73 -1.74
C LEU A 36 0.19 2.23 -2.91
N ALA A 37 -0.43 3.41 -2.79
CA ALA A 37 -1.16 4.02 -3.91
C ALA A 37 -0.23 4.37 -5.08
N ILE A 38 0.97 4.88 -4.78
CA ILE A 38 2.02 5.15 -5.78
C ILE A 38 2.46 3.84 -6.45
N GLU A 39 2.67 2.76 -5.70
CA GLU A 39 3.04 1.45 -6.26
C GLU A 39 1.94 0.91 -7.20
N LYS A 40 0.66 1.00 -6.81
CA LYS A 40 -0.48 0.62 -7.66
C LYS A 40 -0.54 1.44 -8.95
N GLU A 41 -0.31 2.75 -8.85
CA GLU A 41 -0.29 3.64 -10.02
C GLU A 41 0.86 3.29 -10.97
N TYR A 42 2.07 3.08 -10.43
CA TYR A 42 3.25 2.71 -11.19
C TYR A 42 3.04 1.38 -11.92
N ALA A 43 2.56 0.35 -11.22
CA ALA A 43 2.22 -0.94 -11.83
C ALA A 43 1.20 -0.82 -12.96
N THR A 44 0.12 -0.06 -12.74
CA THR A 44 -0.92 0.17 -13.74
C THR A 44 -0.37 0.84 -14.99
N LYS A 45 0.50 1.85 -14.82
CA LYS A 45 1.16 2.56 -15.91
C LYS A 45 2.11 1.64 -16.69
N LEU A 46 2.87 0.78 -16.02
CA LEU A 46 3.73 -0.22 -16.68
C LEU A 46 2.92 -1.24 -17.48
N ARG A 47 1.83 -1.78 -16.92
CA ARG A 47 0.95 -2.70 -17.66
C ARG A 47 0.37 -2.06 -18.90
N ARG A 48 -0.11 -0.82 -18.78
CA ARG A 48 -0.64 -0.07 -19.92
C ARG A 48 0.43 0.15 -20.98
N LEU A 49 1.65 0.50 -20.58
CA LEU A 49 2.79 0.64 -21.49
C LEU A 49 3.04 -0.66 -22.24
N ALA A 50 3.25 -1.78 -21.53
CA ALA A 50 3.51 -3.07 -22.15
C ALA A 50 2.41 -3.48 -23.13
N LYS A 51 1.14 -3.28 -22.74
CA LYS A 51 -0.03 -3.57 -23.57
C LYS A 51 -0.13 -2.67 -24.81
N SER A 52 0.18 -1.39 -24.68
CA SER A 52 0.09 -0.41 -25.79
C SER A 52 1.07 -0.70 -26.93
N TYR A 53 2.20 -1.34 -26.61
CA TYR A 53 3.24 -1.69 -27.58
C TYR A 53 3.23 -3.16 -28.00
N GLN A 54 2.28 -3.97 -27.53
CA GLN A 54 2.15 -5.34 -28.02
C GLN A 54 1.81 -5.36 -29.52
N PRO A 55 2.48 -6.21 -30.33
CA PRO A 55 2.19 -6.34 -31.75
C PRO A 55 0.73 -6.69 -32.01
N LYS A 56 0.10 -6.03 -32.99
CA LYS A 56 -1.27 -6.36 -33.40
C LYS A 56 -1.26 -7.61 -34.28
N LYS A 57 -2.32 -8.43 -34.23
CA LYS A 57 -2.45 -9.65 -35.05
C LYS A 57 -2.20 -9.46 -36.57
N ARG A 58 -2.39 -8.26 -37.12
CA ARG A 58 -2.11 -7.97 -38.53
C ARG A 58 -0.62 -7.93 -38.91
N GLU A 59 0.28 -7.92 -37.93
CA GLU A 59 1.74 -7.85 -38.11
C GLU A 59 2.41 -9.21 -37.82
N GLU A 60 1.65 -10.31 -37.82
CA GLU A 60 2.16 -11.68 -37.55
C GLU A 60 3.29 -12.10 -38.49
N GLU A 61 3.32 -11.61 -39.73
CA GLU A 61 4.41 -11.96 -40.64
C GLU A 61 5.74 -11.27 -40.28
N ASP A 62 5.73 -10.10 -39.64
CA ASP A 62 6.96 -9.41 -39.18
C ASP A 62 7.38 -9.88 -37.78
N ASN A 63 6.52 -10.63 -37.10
CA ASN A 63 6.83 -11.27 -35.83
C ASN A 63 7.82 -12.45 -35.97
N GLU A 64 8.25 -12.81 -37.18
CA GLU A 64 9.26 -13.83 -37.36
C GLU A 64 10.70 -13.31 -37.15
N PHE A 65 10.94 -12.00 -37.26
CA PHE A 65 12.26 -11.42 -37.03
C PHE A 65 12.68 -11.51 -35.56
N SER A 66 13.93 -11.88 -35.32
CA SER A 66 14.53 -12.04 -33.99
C SER A 66 14.43 -10.75 -33.17
N SER A 67 14.62 -9.59 -33.81
CA SER A 67 14.44 -8.27 -33.19
C SER A 67 13.00 -8.03 -32.69
N CYS A 68 11.98 -8.41 -33.46
CA CYS A 68 10.58 -8.31 -33.06
C CYS A 68 10.22 -9.31 -31.95
N GLN A 69 10.80 -10.52 -31.98
CA GLN A 69 10.65 -11.51 -30.91
C GLN A 69 11.29 -11.05 -29.60
N ALA A 70 12.50 -10.52 -29.67
CA ALA A 70 13.21 -9.92 -28.54
C ALA A 70 12.38 -8.80 -27.90
N PHE A 71 11.83 -7.87 -28.71
CA PHE A 71 10.98 -6.81 -28.19
C PHE A 71 9.73 -7.35 -27.49
N ARG A 72 9.07 -8.39 -28.02
CA ARG A 72 7.95 -9.06 -27.34
C ARG A 72 8.34 -9.64 -25.97
N ASN A 73 9.52 -10.24 -25.87
CA ASN A 73 10.03 -10.76 -24.60
C ASN A 73 10.31 -9.62 -23.62
N VAL A 74 10.87 -8.49 -24.06
CA VAL A 74 11.02 -7.29 -23.23
C VAL A 74 9.67 -6.80 -22.69
N LEU A 75 8.64 -6.72 -23.54
CA LEU A 75 7.29 -6.32 -23.10
C LEU A 75 6.71 -7.28 -22.05
N LYS A 76 7.00 -8.58 -22.15
CA LYS A 76 6.60 -9.58 -21.16
C LYS A 76 7.30 -9.34 -19.82
N GLU A 77 8.61 -9.12 -19.81
CA GLU A 77 9.36 -8.84 -18.58
C GLU A 77 8.90 -7.54 -17.91
N ILE A 78 8.55 -6.49 -18.68
CA ILE A 78 7.97 -5.26 -18.14
C ILE A 78 6.58 -5.49 -17.54
N ASN A 79 5.78 -6.37 -18.15
CA ASN A 79 4.48 -6.75 -17.59
C ASN A 79 4.62 -7.56 -16.29
N ASP A 80 5.60 -8.45 -16.22
CA ASP A 80 5.89 -9.23 -15.02
C ASP A 80 6.44 -8.34 -13.88
N LEU A 81 7.29 -7.35 -14.22
CA LEU A 81 7.75 -6.31 -13.30
C LEU A 81 6.58 -5.52 -12.71
N ALA A 82 5.60 -5.14 -13.54
CA ALA A 82 4.39 -4.48 -13.08
C ALA A 82 3.61 -5.35 -12.08
N GLY A 83 3.52 -6.66 -12.34
CA GLY A 83 2.93 -7.62 -11.40
C GLY A 83 3.63 -7.64 -10.05
N GLN A 84 4.97 -7.60 -10.02
CA GLN A 84 5.72 -7.54 -8.75
C GLN A 84 5.44 -6.26 -7.95
N ARG A 85 5.22 -5.13 -8.63
CA ARG A 85 4.86 -3.88 -7.96
C ARG A 85 3.46 -3.92 -7.35
N GLU A 86 2.52 -4.62 -7.97
CA GLU A 86 1.21 -4.89 -7.35
C GLU A 86 1.34 -5.79 -6.13
N VAL A 87 2.17 -6.84 -6.18
CA VAL A 87 2.45 -7.71 -5.03
C VAL A 87 3.02 -6.92 -3.84
N VAL A 88 3.92 -5.96 -4.10
CA VAL A 88 4.40 -5.03 -3.05
C VAL A 88 3.23 -4.25 -2.47
N ALA A 89 2.40 -3.61 -3.30
CA ALA A 89 1.28 -2.81 -2.83
C ALA A 89 0.27 -3.62 -2.00
N GLU A 90 -0.09 -4.82 -2.45
CA GLU A 90 -0.99 -5.73 -1.75
C GLU A 90 -0.39 -6.21 -0.42
N SER A 91 0.92 -6.51 -0.41
CA SER A 91 1.62 -6.94 0.80
C SER A 91 1.71 -5.83 1.85
N LEU A 92 1.96 -4.58 1.42
CA LEU A 92 1.93 -3.42 2.31
C LEU A 92 0.52 -3.21 2.89
N GLU A 93 -0.52 -3.37 2.07
CA GLU A 93 -1.91 -3.22 2.51
C GLU A 93 -2.30 -4.29 3.54
N GLN A 94 -2.04 -5.57 3.23
CA GLN A 94 -2.48 -6.70 4.06
C GLN A 94 -1.65 -6.87 5.34
N ARG A 95 -0.33 -6.71 5.26
CA ARG A 95 0.56 -6.96 6.42
C ARG A 95 0.76 -5.71 7.27
N ILE A 96 0.99 -4.57 6.63
CA ILE A 96 1.44 -3.35 7.32
C ILE A 96 0.26 -2.47 7.68
N VAL A 97 -0.54 -2.03 6.71
CA VAL A 97 -1.67 -1.11 6.95
C VAL A 97 -2.70 -1.75 7.87
N GLN A 98 -3.17 -2.95 7.57
CA GLN A 98 -4.13 -3.65 8.45
C GLN A 98 -3.54 -3.93 9.84
N GLY A 99 -2.26 -4.31 9.92
CA GLY A 99 -1.56 -4.52 11.18
C GLY A 99 -1.53 -3.26 12.05
N ILE A 100 -1.18 -2.11 11.47
CA ILE A 100 -1.17 -0.82 12.16
C ILE A 100 -2.58 -0.44 12.62
N GLN A 101 -3.60 -0.62 11.78
CA GLN A 101 -5.00 -0.29 12.12
C GLN A 101 -5.50 -1.13 13.31
N VAL A 102 -5.21 -2.43 13.33
CA VAL A 102 -5.55 -3.33 14.44
C VAL A 102 -4.83 -2.90 15.71
N LEU A 103 -3.53 -2.64 15.64
CA LEU A 103 -2.75 -2.19 16.80
C LEU A 103 -3.26 -0.84 17.32
N SER A 104 -3.44 0.16 16.46
CA SER A 104 -3.91 1.49 16.86
C SER A 104 -5.26 1.42 17.58
N LYS A 105 -6.22 0.66 17.03
CA LYS A 105 -7.53 0.46 17.67
C LYS A 105 -7.39 -0.15 19.06
N ALA A 106 -6.62 -1.23 19.19
CA ALA A 106 -6.40 -1.89 20.47
C ALA A 106 -5.75 -0.94 21.51
N LEU A 107 -4.77 -0.14 21.09
CA LEU A 107 -4.11 0.84 21.96
C LEU A 107 -5.06 1.97 22.38
N ARG A 108 -5.92 2.47 21.49
CA ARG A 108 -6.93 3.48 21.84
C ARG A 108 -7.90 2.98 22.90
N ASP A 109 -8.40 1.76 22.72
CA ASP A 109 -9.36 1.16 23.64
C ASP A 109 -8.74 0.91 25.02
N GLU A 110 -7.50 0.41 25.07
CA GLU A 110 -6.76 0.22 26.32
C GLU A 110 -6.43 1.54 27.01
N ARG A 111 -5.95 2.54 26.26
CA ARG A 111 -5.67 3.89 26.78
C ARG A 111 -6.92 4.48 27.41
N LYS A 112 -8.08 4.37 26.75
CA LYS A 112 -9.36 4.87 27.27
C LYS A 112 -9.73 4.18 28.59
N ARG A 113 -9.56 2.86 28.70
CA ARG A 113 -9.79 2.12 29.96
C ARG A 113 -8.90 2.63 31.08
N CYS A 114 -7.59 2.73 30.85
CA CYS A 114 -6.63 3.20 31.83
C CYS A 114 -6.93 4.63 32.32
N LEU A 115 -7.23 5.57 31.41
CA LEU A 115 -7.53 6.96 31.78
C LEU A 115 -8.88 7.09 32.53
N ASN A 116 -9.88 6.29 32.17
CA ASN A 116 -11.14 6.25 32.93
C ASN A 116 -10.92 5.74 34.36
N GLU A 117 -10.10 4.70 34.53
CA GLU A 117 -9.71 4.19 35.84
C GLU A 117 -8.97 5.26 36.66
N GLY A 118 -7.94 5.91 36.09
CA GLY A 118 -7.22 6.99 36.75
C GLY A 118 -8.10 8.17 37.15
N THR A 119 -9.05 8.56 36.29
CA THR A 119 -10.03 9.62 36.59
C THR A 119 -10.93 9.23 37.76
N SER A 120 -11.41 7.99 37.80
CA SER A 120 -12.24 7.48 38.90
C SER A 120 -11.48 7.44 40.23
N LEU A 121 -10.22 7.01 40.21
CA LEU A 121 -9.34 7.03 41.38
C LEU A 121 -9.12 8.45 41.91
N GLN A 122 -8.90 9.42 41.01
CA GLN A 122 -8.72 10.83 41.37
C GLN A 122 -9.99 11.41 41.99
N GLN A 123 -11.16 11.17 41.38
CA GLN A 123 -12.45 11.63 41.90
C GLN A 123 -12.74 11.08 43.30
N THR A 124 -12.44 9.79 43.51
CA THR A 124 -12.62 9.13 44.82
C THR A 124 -11.74 9.79 45.89
N LEU A 125 -10.47 10.07 45.57
CA LEU A 125 -9.55 10.74 46.49
C LEU A 125 -9.99 12.19 46.77
N THR A 126 -10.37 12.95 45.74
CA THR A 126 -10.84 14.35 45.88
C THR A 126 -12.10 14.44 46.74
N ALA A 127 -13.05 13.52 46.56
CA ALA A 127 -14.26 13.46 47.38
C ALA A 127 -13.94 13.19 48.86
N GLN A 128 -13.02 12.26 49.14
CA GLN A 128 -12.61 11.91 50.50
C GLN A 128 -11.80 13.03 51.17
N LEU A 129 -10.94 13.74 50.43
CA LEU A 129 -10.27 14.96 50.91
C LEU A 129 -11.27 16.05 51.26
N SER A 130 -12.29 16.25 50.42
CA SER A 130 -13.36 17.23 50.68
C SER A 130 -14.18 16.89 51.94
N ALA A 131 -14.42 15.60 52.19
CA ALA A 131 -15.09 15.13 53.40
C ALA A 131 -14.23 15.39 54.66
N LEU A 132 -12.93 15.13 54.59
CA LEU A 132 -11.97 15.43 55.65
C LEU A 132 -11.95 16.93 55.98
N ASP A 133 -11.85 17.79 54.96
CA ASP A 133 -11.84 19.24 55.15
C ASP A 133 -13.13 19.74 55.82
N ARG A 134 -14.30 19.17 55.45
CA ARG A 134 -15.57 19.50 56.08
C ARG A 134 -15.59 19.07 57.55
N ALA A 135 -15.17 17.86 57.86
CA ALA A 135 -15.11 17.35 59.24
C ALA A 135 -14.16 18.19 60.10
N LYS A 136 -12.98 18.54 59.56
CA LYS A 136 -12.01 19.42 60.23
C LYS A 136 -12.60 20.79 60.54
N ARG A 137 -13.22 21.45 59.56
CA ARG A 137 -13.86 22.77 59.76
C ARG A 137 -15.00 22.71 60.79
N ASN A 138 -15.78 21.62 60.80
CA ASN A 138 -16.83 21.41 61.78
C ASN A 138 -16.26 21.28 63.20
N TYR A 139 -15.20 20.48 63.36
CA TYR A 139 -14.49 20.35 64.64
C TYR A 139 -13.91 21.69 65.11
N GLU A 140 -13.21 22.43 64.24
CA GLU A 140 -12.65 23.74 64.56
C GLU A 140 -13.72 24.76 65.01
N LYS A 141 -14.93 24.68 64.43
CA LYS A 141 -16.07 25.51 64.84
C LYS A 141 -16.61 25.06 66.18
N ALA A 142 -16.90 23.77 66.35
CA ALA A 142 -17.46 23.20 67.58
C ALA A 142 -16.52 23.45 68.79
N PHE A 143 -15.21 23.31 68.58
CA PHE A 143 -14.20 23.60 69.59
C PHE A 143 -14.18 25.08 70.00
N ARG A 144 -14.28 26.01 69.06
CA ARG A 144 -14.40 27.45 69.38
C ARG A 144 -15.68 27.77 70.14
N GLU A 145 -16.78 27.10 69.83
CA GLU A 145 -18.05 27.26 70.54
C GLU A 145 -18.00 26.67 71.96
N SER A 146 -17.32 25.54 72.16
CA SER A 146 -17.14 24.95 73.49
C SER A 146 -16.26 25.83 74.38
N GLU A 147 -15.15 26.34 73.86
CA GLU A 147 -14.27 27.28 74.59
C GLU A 147 -15.05 28.52 75.07
N ARG A 148 -15.88 29.10 74.18
CA ARG A 148 -16.75 30.23 74.56
C ARG A 148 -17.78 29.85 75.62
N ALA A 149 -18.36 28.66 75.54
CA ALA A 149 -19.36 28.20 76.52
C ALA A 149 -18.72 27.95 77.91
N VAL A 150 -17.49 27.43 77.94
CA VAL A 150 -16.69 27.27 79.17
C VAL A 150 -16.42 28.62 79.82
N GLU A 151 -15.95 29.60 79.04
CA GLU A 151 -15.69 30.96 79.55
C GLU A 151 -16.96 31.65 80.05
N ASN A 152 -18.08 31.52 79.32
CA ASN A 152 -19.36 32.09 79.74
C ASN A 152 -19.90 31.46 81.03
N HIS A 153 -19.80 30.13 81.18
CA HIS A 153 -20.16 29.46 82.41
C HIS A 153 -19.29 29.92 83.58
N LYS A 154 -17.96 30.03 83.37
CA LYS A 154 -17.03 30.52 84.39
C LYS A 154 -17.39 31.94 84.87
N LYS A 155 -17.75 32.84 83.95
CA LYS A 155 -18.22 34.19 84.30
C LYS A 155 -19.53 34.16 85.07
N ALA A 156 -20.48 33.33 84.65
CA ALA A 156 -21.79 33.21 85.31
C ALA A 156 -21.66 32.65 86.74
N ASP A 157 -20.78 31.66 86.94
CA ASP A 157 -20.54 31.04 88.26
C ASP A 157 -19.90 32.02 89.27
N MET A 158 -19.18 33.03 88.77
CA MET A 158 -18.54 34.07 89.59
C MET A 158 -19.44 35.31 89.81
N ASP A 159 -20.61 35.41 89.16
CA ASP A 159 -21.49 36.58 89.26
C ASP A 159 -22.50 36.41 90.39
N LEU A 160 -22.32 37.21 91.45
CA LEU A 160 -23.18 37.21 92.64
C LEU A 160 -24.62 37.69 92.35
N ASN A 161 -24.88 38.28 91.19
CA ASN A 161 -26.20 38.79 90.80
C ASN A 161 -27.04 37.76 90.02
N LEU A 162 -26.46 36.63 89.61
CA LEU A 162 -27.19 35.57 88.91
C LEU A 162 -27.83 34.59 89.89
N SER A 163 -29.03 34.13 89.54
CA SER A 163 -29.70 33.07 90.30
C SER A 163 -29.02 31.72 90.06
N ARG A 164 -29.15 30.82 91.03
CA ARG A 164 -28.66 29.43 90.91
C ARG A 164 -29.23 28.70 89.68
N ALA A 165 -30.47 29.02 89.29
CA ALA A 165 -31.10 28.44 88.11
C ALA A 165 -30.45 28.94 86.80
N GLU A 166 -30.02 30.20 86.75
CA GLU A 166 -29.33 30.77 85.59
C GLU A 166 -27.91 30.19 85.45
N VAL A 167 -27.18 30.03 86.55
CA VAL A 167 -25.86 29.37 86.55
C VAL A 167 -25.97 27.92 86.04
N GLU A 168 -26.95 27.15 86.52
CA GLU A 168 -27.15 25.77 86.05
C GLU A 168 -27.53 25.72 84.55
N ARG A 169 -28.23 26.73 84.03
CA ARG A 169 -28.49 26.84 82.58
C ARG A 169 -27.19 27.00 81.77
N TYR A 170 -26.27 27.85 82.22
CA TYR A 170 -24.96 27.99 81.57
C TYR A 170 -24.15 26.71 81.63
N LYS A 171 -24.23 25.96 82.74
CA LYS A 171 -23.57 24.65 82.90
C LYS A 171 -24.11 23.60 81.94
N ASN A 172 -25.43 23.55 81.73
CA ASN A 172 -26.06 22.67 80.74
C ASN A 172 -25.61 23.01 79.31
N ILE A 173 -25.54 24.31 78.96
CA ILE A 173 -25.04 24.77 77.67
C ILE A 173 -23.56 24.39 77.48
N MET A 174 -22.72 24.62 78.50
CA MET A 174 -21.30 24.24 78.48
C MET A 174 -21.14 22.74 78.23
N THR A 175 -21.83 21.91 79.01
CA THR A 175 -21.75 20.45 78.90
C THR A 175 -22.20 19.96 77.52
N ALA A 176 -23.29 20.50 76.99
CA ALA A 176 -23.77 20.17 75.64
C ALA A 176 -22.76 20.58 74.55
N LYS A 177 -22.11 21.74 74.68
CA LYS A 177 -21.12 22.22 73.72
C LYS A 177 -19.81 21.45 73.78
N ILE A 178 -19.38 21.01 74.96
CA ILE A 178 -18.24 20.09 75.11
C ILE A 178 -18.53 18.77 74.41
N GLN A 179 -19.69 18.14 74.68
CA GLN A 179 -20.08 16.90 74.02
C GLN A 179 -20.13 17.04 72.49
N GLN A 180 -20.71 18.14 71.98
CA GLN A 180 -20.74 18.42 70.54
C GLN A 180 -19.33 18.57 69.94
N SER A 181 -18.38 19.16 70.68
CA SER A 181 -16.99 19.27 70.25
C SER A 181 -16.30 17.91 70.21
N ASP A 182 -16.53 17.07 71.22
CA ASP A 182 -15.97 15.70 71.29
C ASP A 182 -16.52 14.81 70.16
N ASP A 183 -17.83 14.89 69.87
CA ASP A 183 -18.44 14.17 68.74
C ASP A 183 -17.81 14.61 67.40
N ALA A 184 -17.63 15.93 67.20
CA ALA A 184 -17.00 16.47 66.00
C ALA A 184 -15.51 16.09 65.90
N LYS A 185 -14.80 15.98 67.03
CA LYS A 185 -13.41 15.53 67.11
C LYS A 185 -13.28 14.07 66.67
N ASN A 186 -14.17 13.20 67.15
CA ASN A 186 -14.20 11.79 66.79
C ASN A 186 -14.49 11.62 65.29
N GLU A 187 -15.44 12.37 64.73
CA GLU A 187 -15.72 12.34 63.30
C GLU A 187 -14.52 12.83 62.47
N TYR A 188 -13.86 13.91 62.88
CA TYR A 188 -12.63 14.36 62.21
C TYR A 188 -11.53 13.30 62.24
N ALA A 189 -11.30 12.66 63.40
CA ALA A 189 -10.32 11.59 63.53
C ALA A 189 -10.63 10.39 62.61
N ASN A 190 -11.91 9.99 62.54
CA ASN A 190 -12.37 8.92 61.65
C ASN A 190 -12.12 9.25 60.17
N GLN A 191 -12.50 10.46 59.73
CA GLN A 191 -12.25 10.89 58.35
C GLN A 191 -10.76 10.97 58.05
N LEU A 192 -9.93 11.43 59.01
CA LEU A 192 -8.48 11.51 58.83
C LEU A 192 -7.85 10.13 58.60
N GLN A 193 -8.21 9.14 59.42
CA GLN A 193 -7.73 7.77 59.26
C GLN A 193 -8.15 7.20 57.90
N LYS A 194 -9.42 7.39 57.52
CA LYS A 194 -9.96 6.92 56.24
C LYS A 194 -9.23 7.56 55.05
N THR A 195 -9.03 8.87 55.08
CA THR A 195 -8.32 9.61 54.03
C THR A 195 -6.86 9.18 53.92
N ASN A 196 -6.14 9.05 55.03
CA ASN A 196 -4.74 8.60 55.03
C ASN A 196 -4.58 7.17 54.49
N ASN A 197 -5.53 6.28 54.77
CA ASN A 197 -5.53 4.93 54.21
C ASN A 197 -5.74 4.97 52.69
N LEU A 198 -6.75 5.72 52.23
CA LEU A 198 -7.04 5.87 50.81
C LEU A 198 -5.87 6.52 50.06
N GLN A 199 -5.24 7.56 50.62
CA GLN A 199 -4.11 8.25 50.00
C GLN A 199 -2.91 7.32 49.84
N ARG A 200 -2.58 6.53 50.87
CA ARG A 200 -1.51 5.52 50.78
C ARG A 200 -1.80 4.46 49.72
N GLN A 201 -3.04 3.98 49.62
CA GLN A 201 -3.43 3.03 48.59
C GLN A 201 -3.38 3.66 47.18
N HIS A 202 -3.85 4.90 47.05
CA HIS A 202 -3.90 5.63 45.79
C HIS A 202 -2.49 5.81 45.21
N TYR A 203 -1.57 6.40 45.98
CA TYR A 203 -0.21 6.71 45.51
C TYR A 203 0.75 5.54 45.63
N GLY A 204 0.52 4.59 46.54
CA GLY A 204 1.39 3.44 46.75
C GLY A 204 1.13 2.28 45.79
N VAL A 205 -0.10 2.16 45.27
CA VAL A 205 -0.50 0.98 44.48
C VAL A 205 -1.38 1.35 43.29
N ALA A 206 -2.53 1.98 43.51
CA ALA A 206 -3.57 2.08 42.49
C ALA A 206 -3.14 2.94 41.29
N LEU A 207 -2.74 4.19 41.52
CA LEU A 207 -2.29 5.09 40.45
C LEU A 207 -1.00 4.60 39.77
N PRO A 208 0.03 4.12 40.50
CA PRO A 208 1.20 3.51 39.88
C PRO A 208 0.87 2.35 38.94
N THR A 209 -0.11 1.52 39.29
CA THR A 209 -0.55 0.39 38.44
C THR A 209 -1.12 0.88 37.11
N VAL A 210 -1.96 1.93 37.13
CA VAL A 210 -2.50 2.55 35.92
C VAL A 210 -1.38 3.13 35.06
N PHE A 211 -0.41 3.83 35.65
CA PHE A 211 0.69 4.45 34.91
C PHE A 211 1.66 3.42 34.33
N ASN A 212 1.91 2.31 35.02
CA ASN A 212 2.72 1.22 34.48
C ASN A 212 2.01 0.55 33.30
N ARG A 213 0.68 0.38 33.33
CA ARG A 213 -0.08 -0.10 32.16
C ARG A 213 0.01 0.86 30.97
N LEU A 214 -0.05 2.18 31.22
CA LEU A 214 0.14 3.19 30.18
C LEU A 214 1.58 3.17 29.61
N GLN A 215 2.58 2.86 30.45
CA GLN A 215 3.95 2.63 29.99
C GLN A 215 4.05 1.41 29.08
N GLU A 216 3.53 0.26 29.50
CA GLU A 216 3.49 -0.96 28.69
C GLU A 216 2.78 -0.75 27.35
N LEU A 217 1.69 0.03 27.35
CA LEU A 217 0.98 0.44 26.15
C LEU A 217 1.89 1.26 25.20
N ASP A 218 2.59 2.27 25.71
CA ASP A 218 3.49 3.11 24.91
C ASP A 218 4.69 2.32 24.39
N GLU A 219 5.26 1.43 25.20
CA GLU A 219 6.33 0.50 24.81
C GLU A 219 5.87 -0.48 23.72
N LYS A 220 4.66 -1.05 23.86
CA LYS A 220 4.05 -1.90 22.83
C LYS A 220 3.85 -1.16 21.52
N ARG A 221 3.43 0.10 21.57
CA ARG A 221 3.35 0.97 20.39
C ARG A 221 4.72 1.18 19.75
N THR A 222 5.76 1.46 20.54
CA THR A 222 7.15 1.59 20.03
C THR A 222 7.67 0.30 19.41
N GLY A 223 7.34 -0.84 20.01
CA GLY A 223 7.67 -2.16 19.45
C GLY A 223 6.97 -2.39 18.10
N GLY A 224 5.66 -2.11 18.05
CA GLY A 224 4.87 -2.25 16.83
C GLY A 224 5.39 -1.39 15.67
N ILE A 225 5.69 -0.11 15.91
CA ILE A 225 6.22 0.74 14.82
C ILE A 225 7.57 0.23 14.30
N ARG A 226 8.44 -0.26 15.17
CA ARG A 226 9.72 -0.89 14.77
C ARG A 226 9.45 -2.10 13.87
N GLU A 227 8.53 -2.97 14.26
CA GLU A 227 8.17 -4.16 13.48
C GLU A 227 7.56 -3.81 12.12
N PHE A 228 6.68 -2.80 12.05
CA PHE A 228 6.10 -2.36 10.78
C PHE A 228 7.12 -1.71 9.83
N ILE A 229 8.09 -0.96 10.37
CA ILE A 229 9.18 -0.40 9.55
C ILE A 229 10.03 -1.52 8.96
N ILE A 230 10.43 -2.50 9.77
CA ILE A 230 11.19 -3.67 9.30
C ILE A 230 10.38 -4.45 8.26
N GLY A 231 9.11 -4.76 8.57
CA GLY A 231 8.21 -5.48 7.67
C GLY A 231 8.00 -4.78 6.33
N THR A 232 8.00 -3.44 6.30
CA THR A 232 7.94 -2.67 5.05
C THR A 232 9.16 -2.93 4.16
N ALA A 233 10.37 -3.00 4.74
CA ALA A 233 11.59 -3.30 4.00
C ALA A 233 11.66 -4.77 3.56
N GLU A 234 11.14 -5.69 4.38
CA GLU A 234 11.03 -7.11 4.02
C GLU A 234 10.10 -7.33 2.82
N VAL A 235 8.99 -6.60 2.73
CA VAL A 235 8.08 -6.65 1.57
C VAL A 235 8.82 -6.27 0.28
N GLU A 236 9.64 -5.22 0.31
CA GLU A 236 10.44 -4.83 -0.85
C GLU A 236 11.50 -5.88 -1.19
N SER A 237 12.19 -6.40 -0.17
CA SER A 237 13.25 -7.40 -0.32
C SER A 237 12.72 -8.71 -0.90
N ALA A 238 11.48 -9.08 -0.60
CA ALA A 238 10.85 -10.31 -1.06
C ALA A 238 10.66 -10.36 -2.59
N VAL A 239 10.43 -9.22 -3.24
CA VAL A 239 10.25 -9.15 -4.70
C VAL A 239 11.56 -8.95 -5.47
N ALA A 240 12.63 -8.53 -4.79
CA ALA A 240 13.91 -8.21 -5.41
C ALA A 240 14.49 -9.33 -6.29
N PRO A 241 14.45 -10.63 -5.91
CA PRO A 241 14.94 -11.70 -6.77
C PRO A 241 14.17 -11.84 -8.09
N ILE A 242 12.85 -11.62 -8.06
CA ILE A 242 12.02 -11.72 -9.27
C ILE A 242 12.27 -10.50 -10.18
N ILE A 243 12.43 -9.32 -9.59
CA ILE A 243 12.82 -8.12 -10.35
C ILE A 243 14.17 -8.32 -11.03
N ALA A 244 15.16 -8.90 -10.33
CA ALA A 244 16.46 -9.23 -10.92
C ALA A 244 16.31 -10.20 -12.10
N ARG A 245 15.47 -11.23 -11.96
CA ARG A 245 15.14 -12.16 -13.05
C ARG A 245 14.49 -11.45 -14.25
N CYS A 246 13.63 -10.47 -14.02
CA CYS A 246 13.06 -9.68 -15.11
C CYS A 246 14.14 -8.89 -15.87
N MET A 247 15.11 -8.30 -15.16
CA MET A 247 16.22 -7.61 -15.79
C MET A 247 17.11 -8.57 -16.59
N GLU A 248 17.40 -9.76 -16.05
CA GLU A 248 18.11 -10.81 -16.78
C GLU A 248 17.35 -11.26 -18.03
N GLY A 249 16.01 -11.36 -17.96
CA GLY A 249 15.16 -11.70 -19.10
C GLY A 249 15.24 -10.65 -20.22
N ILE A 250 15.28 -9.36 -19.86
CA ILE A 250 15.46 -8.26 -20.82
C ILE A 250 16.83 -8.36 -21.51
N VAL A 251 17.90 -8.62 -20.75
CA VAL A 251 19.25 -8.81 -21.32
C VAL A 251 19.27 -9.99 -22.28
N LYS A 252 18.74 -11.15 -21.87
CA LYS A 252 18.65 -12.35 -22.72
C LYS A 252 17.83 -12.11 -23.98
N ALA A 253 16.76 -11.31 -23.90
CA ALA A 253 15.99 -10.94 -25.09
C ALA A 253 16.86 -10.14 -26.08
N GLY A 254 17.66 -9.18 -25.59
CA GLY A 254 18.61 -8.44 -26.43
C GLY A 254 19.68 -9.34 -27.05
N GLU A 255 20.24 -10.27 -26.27
CA GLU A 255 21.24 -11.24 -26.73
C GLU A 255 20.69 -12.26 -27.74
N SER A 256 19.37 -12.47 -27.80
CA SER A 256 18.73 -13.39 -28.75
C SER A 256 18.58 -12.83 -30.18
N ILE A 257 18.89 -11.55 -30.39
CA ILE A 257 18.81 -10.93 -31.72
C ILE A 257 19.95 -11.44 -32.59
N ASN A 258 19.61 -11.84 -33.82
CA ASN A 258 20.55 -12.38 -34.80
C ASN A 258 20.36 -11.72 -36.17
N GLU A 259 21.27 -10.80 -36.50
CA GLU A 259 21.23 -10.03 -37.74
C GLU A 259 21.34 -10.89 -39.01
N LYS A 260 22.07 -12.03 -38.93
CA LYS A 260 22.24 -12.92 -40.07
C LYS A 260 20.97 -13.72 -40.33
N GLU A 261 20.39 -14.28 -39.28
CA GLU A 261 19.12 -15.01 -39.38
C GLU A 261 18.01 -14.12 -39.92
N ASP A 262 17.91 -12.89 -39.43
CA ASP A 262 16.92 -11.94 -39.92
C ASP A 262 17.16 -11.58 -41.39
N SER A 263 18.42 -11.38 -41.80
CA SER A 263 18.76 -11.16 -43.21
C SER A 263 18.37 -12.35 -44.10
N PHE A 264 18.58 -13.58 -43.63
CA PHE A 264 18.15 -14.77 -44.36
C PHE A 264 16.63 -14.87 -44.48
N LYS A 265 15.87 -14.53 -43.44
CA LYS A 265 14.40 -14.47 -43.50
C LYS A 265 13.90 -13.47 -44.55
N VAL A 266 14.56 -12.31 -44.69
CA VAL A 266 14.25 -11.35 -45.77
C VAL A 266 14.47 -12.00 -47.13
N ILE A 267 15.59 -12.69 -47.34
CA ILE A 267 15.85 -13.41 -48.60
C ILE A 267 14.76 -14.45 -48.84
N GLU A 268 14.48 -15.33 -47.88
CA GLU A 268 13.45 -16.37 -48.04
C GLU A 268 12.08 -15.79 -48.41
N ARG A 269 11.73 -14.65 -47.81
CA ARG A 269 10.43 -14.01 -48.02
C ARG A 269 10.30 -13.34 -49.38
N TYR A 270 11.36 -12.67 -49.85
CA TYR A 270 11.29 -11.78 -51.01
C TYR A 270 12.07 -12.29 -52.23
N GLN A 271 12.88 -13.35 -52.10
CA GLN A 271 13.59 -13.94 -53.23
C GLN A 271 12.56 -14.37 -54.28
N SER A 272 12.56 -13.66 -55.39
CA SER A 272 11.61 -13.88 -56.47
C SER A 272 11.94 -15.12 -57.29
N GLY A 273 13.18 -15.62 -57.24
CA GLY A 273 13.64 -16.70 -58.11
C GLY A 273 13.97 -16.24 -59.54
N PHE A 274 13.83 -14.95 -59.85
CA PHE A 274 14.38 -14.39 -61.09
C PHE A 274 15.90 -14.35 -61.01
N THR A 275 16.56 -14.74 -62.10
CA THR A 275 17.99 -14.54 -62.28
C THR A 275 18.25 -13.15 -62.88
N PRO A 276 19.43 -12.55 -62.63
CA PRO A 276 19.83 -11.35 -63.35
C PRO A 276 19.73 -11.56 -64.87
N PRO A 277 19.29 -10.56 -65.65
CA PRO A 277 19.29 -10.65 -67.11
C PRO A 277 20.69 -10.97 -67.63
N THR A 278 20.78 -11.90 -68.58
CA THR A 278 22.02 -12.19 -69.30
C THR A 278 22.26 -11.18 -70.42
N ASP A 279 23.44 -11.20 -71.01
CA ASP A 279 23.77 -10.36 -72.16
C ASP A 279 22.75 -10.52 -73.28
N ILE A 280 22.35 -9.40 -73.87
CA ILE A 280 21.42 -9.39 -75.01
C ILE A 280 22.20 -9.91 -76.22
N PRO A 281 21.78 -11.02 -76.84
CA PRO A 281 22.47 -11.56 -78.00
C PRO A 281 22.38 -10.59 -79.18
N PHE A 282 23.44 -10.53 -80.00
CA PHE A 282 23.43 -9.78 -81.25
C PHE A 282 22.52 -10.48 -82.26
N ASP A 283 21.52 -9.75 -82.77
CA ASP A 283 20.62 -10.23 -83.80
C ASP A 283 21.20 -9.93 -85.19
N ASP A 284 21.91 -10.92 -85.75
CA ASP A 284 22.57 -10.81 -87.06
C ASP A 284 21.58 -11.05 -88.20
N LEU A 285 20.93 -9.97 -88.65
CA LEU A 285 19.97 -9.99 -89.77
C LEU A 285 20.58 -10.38 -91.13
N SER A 286 21.91 -10.50 -91.24
CA SER A 286 22.58 -10.89 -92.48
C SER A 286 22.52 -12.40 -92.76
N LYS A 287 22.06 -13.21 -91.80
CA LYS A 287 21.90 -14.68 -91.93
C LYS A 287 20.43 -15.08 -91.83
N HIS A 288 19.66 -14.87 -92.89
CA HIS A 288 18.29 -15.40 -92.98
C HIS A 288 18.35 -16.91 -93.21
N ASN A 289 18.04 -17.71 -92.18
CA ASN A 289 17.94 -19.17 -92.30
C ASN A 289 16.47 -19.55 -92.60
N PRO A 290 16.12 -20.04 -93.80
CA PRO A 290 14.73 -20.24 -94.21
C PRO A 290 14.01 -21.43 -93.52
N ASP A 291 14.71 -22.27 -92.76
CA ASP A 291 14.14 -23.48 -92.13
C ASP A 291 13.90 -23.37 -90.61
N SER A 292 14.03 -22.18 -90.00
CA SER A 292 13.66 -22.03 -88.59
C SER A 292 12.14 -21.82 -88.48
N PRO A 293 11.40 -22.65 -87.71
CA PRO A 293 9.98 -22.42 -87.51
C PRO A 293 9.80 -21.02 -86.92
N LEU A 294 8.85 -20.27 -87.48
CA LEU A 294 8.38 -18.99 -86.98
C LEU A 294 7.77 -19.16 -85.58
N ASP A 295 8.62 -19.30 -84.56
CA ASP A 295 8.18 -19.11 -83.19
C ASP A 295 8.22 -17.61 -82.89
N SER A 296 7.13 -16.99 -83.33
CA SER A 296 6.44 -15.88 -82.70
C SER A 296 7.26 -15.11 -81.65
N ARG A 297 7.72 -13.91 -82.06
CA ARG A 297 7.92 -12.71 -81.23
C ARG A 297 7.84 -13.00 -79.74
N VAL A 298 8.95 -13.47 -79.15
CA VAL A 298 9.11 -13.44 -77.70
C VAL A 298 9.17 -11.96 -77.35
N LEU A 299 7.99 -11.42 -77.04
CA LEU A 299 7.81 -10.14 -76.38
C LEU A 299 8.89 -10.08 -75.30
N SER A 300 9.76 -9.09 -75.46
CA SER A 300 10.76 -8.66 -74.50
C SER A 300 10.10 -8.48 -73.13
N ASN A 301 9.99 -9.59 -72.40
CA ASN A 301 9.57 -9.65 -71.03
C ASN A 301 10.79 -9.32 -70.17
N HIS A 302 11.47 -8.20 -70.45
CA HIS A 302 12.38 -7.56 -69.52
C HIS A 302 11.57 -6.90 -68.39
N PHE A 303 10.80 -7.72 -67.66
CA PHE A 303 10.01 -7.31 -66.50
C PHE A 303 10.90 -6.99 -65.28
N THR A 304 12.19 -7.29 -65.33
CA THR A 304 13.13 -7.06 -64.22
C THR A 304 13.43 -5.59 -63.96
N VAL A 305 13.26 -4.69 -64.94
CA VAL A 305 13.48 -3.24 -64.74
C VAL A 305 12.43 -2.61 -63.82
N LYS A 306 11.20 -3.15 -63.77
CA LYS A 306 10.14 -2.60 -62.92
C LYS A 306 10.39 -2.76 -61.41
N GLY A 307 11.30 -3.66 -61.01
CA GLY A 307 11.55 -3.98 -59.60
C GLY A 307 12.83 -3.40 -59.00
N THR A 308 13.77 -2.90 -59.80
CA THR A 308 15.09 -2.50 -59.31
C THR A 308 15.13 -1.05 -58.83
N ILE A 309 14.53 -0.09 -59.55
CA ILE A 309 14.35 1.30 -59.10
C ILE A 309 13.09 1.89 -59.78
N SER A 310 11.90 1.68 -59.23
CA SER A 310 10.74 2.47 -59.67
C SER A 310 10.82 3.87 -59.06
N LYS A 311 11.36 4.85 -59.80
CA LYS A 311 11.20 6.26 -59.43
C LYS A 311 9.70 6.55 -59.31
N GLY A 312 9.30 7.14 -58.18
CA GLY A 312 7.92 7.43 -57.85
C GLY A 312 7.20 8.16 -58.98
N VAL A 313 6.19 7.50 -59.55
CA VAL A 313 5.17 8.15 -60.37
C VAL A 313 3.84 7.89 -59.70
N LYS A 314 3.23 8.97 -59.22
CA LYS A 314 1.88 9.02 -58.63
C LYS A 314 0.90 8.26 -59.53
N LYS A 315 0.33 7.17 -59.03
CA LYS A 315 -0.79 6.48 -59.69
C LYS A 315 -2.09 7.24 -59.40
N ARG A 316 -2.39 8.24 -60.23
CA ARG A 316 -3.75 8.42 -60.76
C ARG A 316 -3.70 7.89 -62.18
N THR A 317 -4.49 6.86 -62.48
CA THR A 317 -5.57 6.87 -63.48
C THR A 317 -6.22 5.48 -63.43
N ALA A 318 -7.55 5.50 -63.32
CA ALA A 318 -8.41 4.36 -63.49
C ALA A 318 -8.32 3.79 -64.92
N ILE A 319 -8.92 2.61 -65.12
CA ILE A 319 -9.24 1.99 -66.41
C ILE A 319 -8.06 1.26 -67.09
N PHE A 320 -7.85 0.01 -66.69
CA PHE A 320 -7.88 -1.10 -67.64
C PHE A 320 -8.75 -2.20 -67.06
N SER A 321 -9.79 -2.52 -67.82
CA SER A 321 -10.82 -3.50 -67.50
C SER A 321 -10.67 -4.69 -68.45
N PHE A 322 -11.20 -5.84 -68.01
CA PHE A 322 -11.52 -7.02 -68.83
C PHE A 322 -10.36 -7.89 -69.33
N PHE A 323 -10.06 -8.97 -68.60
CA PHE A 323 -10.20 -10.36 -69.05
C PHE A 323 -10.08 -11.25 -67.79
N GLY A 324 -11.09 -12.10 -67.57
CA GLY A 324 -11.08 -13.05 -66.46
C GLY A 324 -10.03 -14.13 -66.72
N SER A 325 -8.87 -14.02 -66.07
CA SER A 325 -7.98 -15.15 -65.85
C SER A 325 -8.29 -15.75 -64.49
N ASN A 326 -8.51 -17.06 -64.46
CA ASN A 326 -8.69 -17.82 -63.23
C ASN A 326 -7.57 -17.49 -62.25
N LYS A 327 -7.93 -16.94 -61.08
CA LYS A 327 -7.02 -16.64 -59.95
C LYS A 327 -6.39 -17.88 -59.31
N GLU A 328 -6.46 -19.03 -59.97
CA GLU A 328 -6.00 -20.31 -59.45
C GLU A 328 -4.54 -20.62 -59.78
N ASP A 329 -3.94 -19.91 -60.75
CA ASP A 329 -2.60 -20.24 -61.24
C ASP A 329 -1.45 -19.56 -60.49
N PHE A 330 -1.79 -18.70 -59.52
CA PHE A 330 -0.83 -17.99 -58.66
C PHE A 330 0.27 -17.23 -59.44
N SER A 331 0.01 -16.89 -60.71
CA SER A 331 0.95 -16.24 -61.65
C SER A 331 1.40 -14.85 -61.18
N ASP A 332 0.60 -14.23 -60.31
CA ASP A 332 0.86 -12.92 -59.73
C ASP A 332 1.80 -12.98 -58.51
N LEU A 333 2.11 -14.20 -58.04
CA LEU A 333 3.02 -14.42 -56.91
C LEU A 333 4.45 -14.65 -57.40
N PRO A 334 5.47 -14.20 -56.62
CA PRO A 334 6.86 -14.55 -56.88
C PRO A 334 7.04 -16.08 -56.99
N PRO A 335 7.86 -16.59 -57.92
CA PRO A 335 8.08 -18.03 -58.15
C PRO A 335 8.25 -18.90 -56.89
N SER A 336 8.91 -18.42 -55.84
CA SER A 336 9.07 -19.12 -54.56
C SER A 336 7.75 -19.25 -53.78
N GLN A 337 7.00 -18.16 -53.61
CA GLN A 337 5.68 -18.14 -53.00
C GLN A 337 4.66 -18.91 -53.85
N ARG A 338 4.75 -18.79 -55.18
CA ARG A 338 3.98 -19.57 -56.15
C ARG A 338 4.25 -21.06 -55.97
N ARG A 339 5.52 -21.48 -55.87
CA ARG A 339 5.91 -22.88 -55.61
C ARG A 339 5.35 -23.38 -54.28
N LYS A 340 5.43 -22.60 -53.20
CA LYS A 340 4.90 -22.97 -51.88
C LYS A 340 3.37 -23.11 -51.89
N LYS A 341 2.65 -22.18 -52.53
CA LYS A 341 1.19 -22.23 -52.71
C LYS A 341 0.74 -23.40 -53.57
N LEU A 342 1.46 -23.67 -54.66
CA LEU A 342 1.20 -24.82 -55.52
C LEU A 342 1.47 -26.14 -54.79
N GLN A 343 2.54 -26.25 -54.01
CA GLN A 343 2.81 -27.43 -53.17
C GLN A 343 1.71 -27.67 -52.13
N ALA A 344 1.22 -26.61 -51.47
CA ALA A 344 0.09 -26.72 -50.55
C ALA A 344 -1.20 -27.20 -51.26
N LYS A 345 -1.49 -26.68 -52.47
CA LYS A 345 -2.65 -27.09 -53.26
C LYS A 345 -2.52 -28.54 -53.77
N ILE A 346 -1.31 -28.98 -54.13
CA ILE A 346 -1.04 -30.38 -54.47
C ILE A 346 -1.30 -31.28 -53.26
N ALA A 347 -0.82 -30.91 -52.07
CA ALA A 347 -1.06 -31.69 -50.85
C ALA A 347 -2.55 -31.77 -50.49
N GLU A 348 -3.30 -30.67 -50.66
CA GLU A 348 -4.76 -30.66 -50.46
C GLU A 348 -5.47 -31.60 -51.45
N LEU A 349 -5.10 -31.57 -52.73
CA LEU A 349 -5.69 -32.43 -53.75
C LEU A 349 -5.33 -33.91 -53.54
N GLN A 350 -4.09 -34.21 -53.15
CA GLN A 350 -3.67 -35.56 -52.78
C GLN A 350 -4.46 -36.08 -51.57
N HIS A 351 -4.73 -35.21 -50.59
CA HIS A 351 -5.55 -35.58 -49.45
C HIS A 351 -7.00 -35.89 -49.85
N LYS A 352 -7.61 -35.08 -50.73
CA LYS A 352 -8.96 -35.33 -51.27
C LYS A 352 -9.01 -36.63 -52.08
N LEU A 353 -8.01 -36.89 -52.91
CA LEU A 353 -7.92 -38.14 -53.69
C LEU A 353 -7.88 -39.37 -52.78
N ASN A 354 -7.12 -39.31 -51.69
CA ASN A 354 -7.02 -40.41 -50.72
C ASN A 354 -8.29 -40.61 -49.88
N GLN A 355 -9.24 -39.65 -49.90
CA GLN A 355 -10.54 -39.79 -49.24
C GLN A 355 -11.62 -40.42 -50.14
N GLU A 356 -11.38 -40.51 -51.45
CA GLU A 356 -12.29 -41.15 -52.41
C GLU A 356 -11.98 -42.64 -52.67
N VAL A 357 -11.04 -43.22 -51.91
CA VAL A 357 -10.75 -44.66 -51.84
C VAL A 357 -11.16 -45.16 -50.46
#